data_AF-A0A7C5ZGF2-F1
#
_entry.id   AF-A0A7C5ZGF2-F1
#
_cell.length_a   1.000
_cell.length_b   1.000
_cell.length_c   1.000
_cell.angle_alpha   90.00
_cell.angle_beta   90.00
_cell.angle_gamma   90.00
#
_symmetry.space_group_name_H-M   'P 1'
#
loop_
_entity.id
_entity.type
_entity.pdbx_description
1 polymer ?
#
loop_
_entity_poly.entity_id
_entity_poly.type
_entity_poly.pdbx_seq_one_letter_code
_entity_poly.pdbx_strand_id
1 'polypeptide(L)'
;MSEFVQPNLHIALVHFPIALICIGVGAEVFSFLGWRKSSVRLAARWMILLGAVLGMATATSGIYALADLREFVADDLIFNIQRHLVLGGAGVLITLLVCTAWIGMSDDWRRKLHVPMAIALLLATAAILAGSHFGGELVYESGLGVRQQGLDEASGDGWRAKLLAVAPPTQVHVIFAGLAFAMAILAPGIASRAMRQRADTINPFDPHSTETYSEPAVTPAAPTERTRGFGVVTFLVTLLAALAGFWILAGEDSWRPSALWHAITDRQMNSGRWLTRLLAHLIVGASLLLLPVALLLFARWLPRARALWLILSTLLAIAIAAQVWLGVLLLFDGSLGGVTKWNAP
;
A
#
# COMPACT_ATOMS: atom_id res chain seq x y z
N MET A 1 3.84 -24.80 -11.74
CA MET A 1 2.54 -24.47 -12.37
C MET A 1 2.59 -22.99 -12.67
N SER A 2 2.77 -22.61 -13.94
CA SER A 2 2.61 -21.22 -14.37
C SER A 2 1.10 -20.94 -14.41
N GLU A 3 0.58 -20.23 -13.41
CA GLU A 3 -0.81 -19.76 -13.43
C GLU A 3 -0.97 -18.86 -14.66
N PHE A 4 -2.02 -19.09 -15.45
CA PHE A 4 -2.19 -18.41 -16.72
C PHE A 4 -2.52 -16.92 -16.57
N VAL A 5 -2.21 -16.19 -17.65
CA VAL A 5 -2.33 -14.74 -17.88
C VAL A 5 -3.75 -14.16 -17.70
N GLN A 6 -4.78 -14.96 -17.39
CA GLN A 6 -6.10 -14.44 -17.05
C GLN A 6 -6.72 -15.06 -15.79
N PRO A 7 -7.29 -14.20 -14.91
CA PRO A 7 -7.36 -12.74 -15.01
C PRO A 7 -6.04 -12.11 -14.54
N ASN A 8 -5.47 -11.26 -15.39
CA ASN A 8 -4.44 -10.32 -14.97
C ASN A 8 -5.12 -9.15 -14.23
N LEU A 9 -5.26 -9.29 -12.91
CA LEU A 9 -5.94 -8.27 -12.10
C LEU A 9 -5.22 -6.92 -12.15
N HIS A 10 -3.91 -6.87 -12.43
CA HIS A 10 -3.19 -5.60 -12.57
C HIS A 10 -3.78 -4.74 -13.71
N ILE A 11 -4.06 -5.34 -14.88
CA ILE A 11 -4.65 -4.63 -16.03
C ILE A 11 -6.05 -4.10 -15.69
N ALA A 12 -6.84 -4.89 -14.95
CA ALA A 12 -8.16 -4.45 -14.50
C ALA A 12 -8.06 -3.28 -13.50
N LEU A 13 -7.09 -3.33 -12.59
CA LEU A 13 -6.95 -2.35 -11.51
C LEU A 13 -6.32 -1.02 -11.95
N VAL A 14 -5.43 -1.03 -12.95
CA VAL A 14 -4.56 0.12 -13.26
C VAL A 14 -5.30 1.41 -13.59
N HIS A 15 -6.50 1.32 -14.17
CA HIS A 15 -7.29 2.47 -14.61
C HIS A 15 -7.79 3.33 -13.45
N PHE A 16 -8.19 2.72 -12.33
CA PHE A 16 -8.77 3.43 -11.19
C PHE A 16 -7.81 4.44 -10.55
N PRO A 17 -6.58 4.06 -10.12
CA PRO A 17 -5.65 5.02 -9.53
C PRO A 17 -5.17 6.06 -10.53
N ILE A 18 -4.96 5.71 -11.81
CA ILE A 18 -4.59 6.68 -12.85
C ILE A 18 -5.65 7.78 -12.94
N ALA A 19 -6.93 7.40 -13.09
CA ALA A 19 -8.03 8.36 -13.22
C ALA A 19 -8.17 9.24 -11.97
N LEU A 20 -8.16 8.62 -10.78
CA LEU A 20 -8.28 9.34 -9.51
C LEU A 20 -7.13 10.33 -9.28
N ILE A 21 -5.88 9.93 -9.53
CA ILE A 21 -4.72 10.81 -9.35
C ILE A 21 -4.74 11.93 -10.38
N CYS A 22 -4.93 11.62 -11.67
CA CYS A 22 -4.89 12.65 -12.72
C CYS A 22 -5.99 13.70 -12.53
N ILE A 23 -7.24 13.28 -12.30
CA ILE A 23 -8.35 14.20 -12.11
C ILE A 23 -8.20 14.94 -10.77
N GLY A 24 -7.78 14.25 -9.71
CA GLY A 24 -7.56 14.85 -8.40
C GLY A 24 -6.46 15.92 -8.40
N VAL A 25 -5.29 15.63 -8.99
CA VAL A 25 -4.19 16.59 -9.13
C VAL A 25 -4.60 17.74 -10.05
N GLY A 26 -5.24 17.46 -11.17
CA GLY A 26 -5.81 18.49 -12.05
C GLY A 26 -6.71 19.45 -11.28
N ALA A 27 -7.68 18.93 -10.53
CA ALA A 27 -8.60 19.72 -9.72
C ALA A 27 -7.92 20.51 -8.59
N GLU A 28 -6.90 19.96 -7.92
CA GLU A 28 -6.11 20.72 -6.92
C GLU A 28 -5.30 21.84 -7.60
N VAL A 29 -4.77 21.64 -8.81
CA VAL A 29 -4.08 22.70 -9.57
C VAL A 29 -5.04 23.79 -10.03
N PHE A 30 -6.22 23.43 -10.51
CA PHE A 30 -7.27 24.40 -10.86
C PHE A 30 -7.68 25.28 -9.67
N SER A 31 -7.51 24.80 -8.42
CA SER A 31 -7.81 25.61 -7.23
C SER A 31 -6.93 26.87 -7.09
N PHE A 32 -5.77 26.93 -7.78
CA PHE A 32 -4.94 28.14 -7.85
C PHE A 32 -5.60 29.29 -8.62
N LEU A 33 -6.57 29.01 -9.50
CA LEU A 33 -7.32 30.02 -10.29
C LEU A 33 -8.40 30.78 -9.50
N GLY A 34 -8.46 30.60 -8.17
CA GLY A 34 -9.37 31.36 -7.29
C GLY A 34 -10.42 30.52 -6.57
N TRP A 35 -10.58 29.24 -6.90
CA TRP A 35 -11.57 28.34 -6.26
C TRP A 35 -11.07 27.69 -4.95
N ARG A 36 -10.42 28.48 -4.10
CA ARG A 36 -9.73 27.97 -2.90
C ARG A 36 -10.66 27.38 -1.84
N LYS A 37 -11.95 27.75 -1.85
CA LYS A 37 -12.97 27.40 -0.84
C LYS A 37 -14.05 26.42 -1.35
N SER A 38 -13.84 25.77 -2.50
CA SER A 38 -14.84 24.87 -3.09
C SER A 38 -14.80 23.45 -2.51
N SER A 39 -15.97 22.80 -2.46
CA SER A 39 -16.09 21.34 -2.21
C SER A 39 -15.29 20.51 -3.21
N VAL A 40 -15.04 21.04 -4.41
CA VAL A 40 -14.17 20.44 -5.44
C VAL A 40 -12.77 20.19 -4.91
N ARG A 41 -12.22 21.10 -4.09
CA ARG A 41 -10.87 20.92 -3.52
C ARG A 41 -10.83 19.80 -2.48
N LEU A 42 -11.90 19.64 -1.71
CA LEU A 42 -12.02 18.53 -0.79
C LEU A 42 -12.10 17.20 -1.55
N ALA A 43 -12.93 17.14 -2.60
CA ALA A 43 -13.03 15.98 -3.48
C ALA A 43 -11.68 15.65 -4.13
N ALA A 44 -10.98 16.63 -4.69
CA ALA A 44 -9.65 16.49 -5.30
C ALA A 44 -8.66 15.79 -4.36
N ARG A 45 -8.56 16.24 -3.10
CA ARG A 45 -7.66 15.64 -2.09
C ARG A 45 -8.02 14.20 -1.76
N TRP A 46 -9.32 13.89 -1.68
CA TRP A 46 -9.78 12.52 -1.47
C TRP A 46 -9.47 11.63 -2.68
N MET A 47 -9.64 12.14 -3.89
CA MET A 47 -9.30 11.41 -5.11
C MET A 47 -7.79 11.10 -5.16
N ILE A 48 -6.92 12.08 -4.87
CA ILE A 48 -5.47 11.86 -4.81
C ILE A 48 -5.13 10.80 -3.75
N LEU A 49 -5.70 10.89 -2.55
CA LEU A 49 -5.45 9.94 -1.46
C LEU A 49 -5.92 8.52 -1.82
N LEU A 50 -7.15 8.36 -2.31
CA LEU A 50 -7.69 7.07 -2.72
C LEU A 50 -6.90 6.50 -3.90
N GLY A 51 -6.56 7.34 -4.87
CA GLY A 51 -5.71 6.99 -6.00
C GLY A 51 -4.32 6.53 -5.57
N ALA A 52 -3.69 7.16 -4.57
CA ALA A 52 -2.41 6.72 -4.03
C ALA A 52 -2.49 5.36 -3.32
N VAL A 53 -3.55 5.13 -2.54
CA VAL A 53 -3.78 3.85 -1.85
C VAL A 53 -4.03 2.72 -2.84
N LEU A 54 -4.94 2.92 -3.79
CA LEU A 54 -5.23 1.95 -4.86
C LEU A 54 -4.04 1.78 -5.82
N GLY A 55 -3.25 2.83 -6.00
CA GLY A 55 -2.01 2.81 -6.78
C GLY A 55 -1.02 1.80 -6.22
N MET A 56 -0.90 1.68 -4.89
CA MET A 56 -0.02 0.67 -4.29
C MET A 56 -0.50 -0.77 -4.50
N ALA A 57 -1.82 -1.01 -4.45
CA ALA A 57 -2.40 -2.31 -4.81
C ALA A 57 -2.14 -2.66 -6.29
N THR A 58 -2.23 -1.65 -7.16
CA THR A 58 -1.92 -1.78 -8.58
C THR A 58 -0.43 -2.03 -8.83
N ALA A 59 0.46 -1.31 -8.15
CA ALA A 59 1.90 -1.46 -8.31
C ALA A 59 2.37 -2.84 -7.85
N THR A 60 1.88 -3.31 -6.71
CA THR A 60 2.21 -4.65 -6.18
C THR A 60 1.67 -5.77 -7.07
N SER A 61 0.40 -5.68 -7.52
CA SER A 61 -0.13 -6.63 -8.50
C SER A 61 0.64 -6.62 -9.83
N GLY A 62 1.20 -5.47 -10.25
CA GLY A 62 2.08 -5.37 -11.41
C GLY A 62 3.43 -6.06 -11.23
N ILE A 63 4.00 -6.02 -10.02
CA ILE A 63 5.22 -6.78 -9.67
C ILE A 63 4.95 -8.29 -9.76
N TYR A 64 3.78 -8.74 -9.29
CA TYR A 64 3.35 -10.14 -9.48
C TYR A 64 3.20 -10.49 -10.96
N ALA A 65 2.52 -9.65 -11.75
CA ALA A 65 2.37 -9.88 -13.19
C ALA A 65 3.72 -9.99 -13.90
N LEU A 66 4.72 -9.19 -13.50
CA LEU A 66 6.09 -9.32 -14.01
C LEU A 66 6.71 -10.68 -13.62
N ALA A 67 6.58 -11.09 -12.36
CA ALA A 67 7.17 -12.35 -11.90
C ALA A 67 6.60 -13.56 -12.63
N ASP A 68 5.31 -13.52 -12.96
CA ASP A 68 4.59 -14.55 -13.69
C ASP A 68 4.98 -14.59 -15.17
N LEU A 69 5.17 -13.43 -15.79
CA LEU A 69 5.47 -13.32 -17.22
C LEU A 69 6.96 -13.45 -17.56
N ARG A 70 7.88 -13.35 -16.59
CA ARG A 70 9.32 -13.15 -16.84
C ARG A 70 9.98 -14.17 -17.77
N GLU A 71 9.50 -15.41 -17.79
CA GLU A 71 10.05 -16.48 -18.63
C GLU A 71 9.57 -16.40 -20.09
N PHE A 72 8.53 -15.63 -20.35
CA PHE A 72 7.88 -15.49 -21.66
C PHE A 72 8.10 -14.10 -22.28
N VAL A 73 8.78 -13.20 -21.57
CA VAL A 73 9.06 -11.84 -22.04
C VAL A 73 10.21 -11.89 -23.05
N ALA A 74 9.95 -11.38 -24.26
CA ALA A 74 10.98 -11.19 -25.27
C ALA A 74 11.96 -10.08 -24.85
N ASP A 75 13.24 -10.22 -25.22
CA ASP A 75 14.32 -9.31 -24.81
C ASP A 75 14.06 -7.85 -25.21
N ASP A 76 13.43 -7.62 -26.37
CA ASP A 76 13.08 -6.30 -26.89
C ASP A 76 12.01 -5.57 -26.04
N LEU A 77 11.22 -6.31 -25.25
CA LEU A 77 10.18 -5.76 -24.37
C LEU A 77 10.69 -5.38 -22.98
N ILE A 78 11.89 -5.83 -22.59
CA ILE A 78 12.44 -5.60 -21.23
C ILE A 78 12.53 -4.11 -20.92
N PHE A 79 12.91 -3.29 -21.91
CA PHE A 79 12.99 -1.83 -21.73
C PHE A 79 11.62 -1.24 -21.34
N ASN A 80 10.57 -1.59 -22.08
CA ASN A 80 9.22 -1.08 -21.82
C ASN A 80 8.70 -1.54 -20.46
N ILE A 81 8.96 -2.78 -20.07
CA ILE A 81 8.63 -3.32 -18.74
C ILE A 81 9.32 -2.53 -17.63
N GLN A 82 10.63 -2.29 -17.75
CA GLN A 82 11.38 -1.55 -16.76
C GLN A 82 10.88 -0.11 -16.64
N ARG A 83 10.59 0.57 -17.76
CA ARG A 83 10.06 1.93 -17.77
C ARG A 83 8.66 2.00 -17.15
N HIS A 84 7.78 1.08 -17.51
CA HIS A 84 6.45 0.96 -16.92
C HIS A 84 6.53 0.79 -15.39
N LEU A 85 7.34 -0.18 -14.94
CA LEU A 85 7.50 -0.51 -13.52
C LEU A 85 8.10 0.66 -12.72
N VAL A 86 9.22 1.22 -13.19
CA VAL A 86 9.93 2.28 -12.46
C VAL A 86 9.14 3.57 -12.43
N LEU A 87 8.61 4.04 -13.58
CA LEU A 87 7.90 5.31 -13.63
C LEU A 87 6.55 5.23 -12.93
N GLY A 88 5.78 4.17 -13.16
CA GLY A 88 4.50 3.94 -12.49
C GLY A 88 4.66 3.76 -10.97
N GLY A 89 5.57 2.88 -10.56
CA GLY A 89 5.85 2.62 -9.15
C GLY A 89 6.39 3.84 -8.40
N ALA A 90 7.36 4.56 -8.98
CA ALA A 90 7.90 5.77 -8.37
C ALA A 90 6.86 6.89 -8.25
N GLY A 91 6.05 7.09 -9.29
CA GLY A 91 4.98 8.09 -9.27
C GLY A 91 3.96 7.81 -8.17
N VAL A 92 3.46 6.57 -8.06
CA VAL A 92 2.53 6.17 -6.98
C VAL A 92 3.15 6.37 -5.60
N LEU A 93 4.40 5.95 -5.40
CA LEU A 93 5.09 6.09 -4.11
C LEU A 93 5.26 7.56 -3.72
N ILE A 94 5.66 8.42 -4.65
CA ILE A 94 5.78 9.87 -4.42
C ILE A 94 4.42 10.46 -4.04
N THR A 95 3.35 10.14 -4.77
CA THR A 95 1.99 10.61 -4.45
C THR A 95 1.57 10.20 -3.04
N LEU A 96 1.82 8.94 -2.66
CA LEU A 96 1.52 8.43 -1.33
C LEU A 96 2.31 9.15 -0.23
N LEU A 97 3.62 9.35 -0.43
CA LEU A 97 4.47 10.07 0.52
C LEU A 97 4.04 11.54 0.69
N VAL A 98 3.67 12.21 -0.40
CA VAL A 98 3.12 13.58 -0.34
C VAL A 98 1.80 13.58 0.45
N CYS A 99 0.91 12.61 0.24
CA CYS A 99 -0.33 12.49 1.02
C CYS A 99 -0.05 12.29 2.51
N THR A 100 0.84 11.36 2.88
CA THR A 100 1.24 11.11 4.27
C THR A 100 1.82 12.36 4.91
N ALA A 101 2.75 13.04 4.23
CA ALA A 101 3.37 14.26 4.70
C ALA A 101 2.32 15.36 4.92
N TRP A 102 1.43 15.56 3.94
CA TRP A 102 0.35 16.54 4.03
C TRP A 102 -0.57 16.28 5.22
N ILE A 103 -0.95 15.03 5.46
CA ILE A 103 -1.80 14.63 6.59
C ILE A 103 -1.11 14.94 7.93
N GLY A 104 0.18 14.61 8.06
CA GLY A 104 0.94 14.76 9.32
C GLY A 104 1.46 16.17 9.64
N MET A 105 1.58 17.04 8.64
CA MET A 105 2.11 18.39 8.83
C MET A 105 1.13 19.33 9.56
N SER A 106 1.68 20.34 10.26
CA SER A 106 0.90 21.45 10.80
C SER A 106 0.38 22.36 9.68
N ASP A 107 -0.63 23.17 9.99
CA ASP A 107 -1.27 24.04 9.00
C ASP A 107 -0.30 25.12 8.46
N ASP A 108 0.62 25.60 9.31
CA ASP A 108 1.69 26.50 8.88
C ASP A 108 2.64 25.87 7.86
N TRP A 109 3.05 24.62 8.11
CA TRP A 109 3.93 23.90 7.18
C TRP A 109 3.20 23.54 5.88
N ARG A 110 1.92 23.15 5.94
CA ARG A 110 1.09 22.95 4.74
C ARG A 110 1.01 24.20 3.89
N ARG A 111 0.85 25.38 4.51
CA ARG A 111 0.82 26.67 3.79
C ARG A 111 2.17 26.97 3.13
N LYS A 112 3.29 26.75 3.84
CA LYS A 112 4.65 26.99 3.31
C LYS A 112 5.04 26.01 2.19
N LEU A 113 4.63 24.75 2.31
CA LEU A 113 5.02 23.67 1.39
C LEU A 113 3.97 23.35 0.32
N HIS A 114 2.87 24.12 0.25
CA HIS A 114 1.79 23.86 -0.70
C HIS A 114 2.28 23.81 -2.15
N VAL A 115 3.05 24.81 -2.59
CA VAL A 115 3.57 24.87 -3.96
C VAL A 115 4.58 23.74 -4.23
N PRO A 116 5.62 23.51 -3.41
CA PRO A 116 6.51 22.36 -3.58
C PRO A 116 5.78 21.01 -3.66
N MET A 117 4.76 20.79 -2.83
CA MET A 117 3.98 19.55 -2.83
C MET A 117 3.10 19.42 -4.07
N ALA A 118 2.52 20.53 -4.56
CA ALA A 118 1.76 20.53 -5.81
C ALA A 118 2.66 20.19 -7.02
N ILE A 119 3.89 20.73 -7.05
CA ILE A 119 4.88 20.39 -8.08
C ILE A 119 5.24 18.90 -7.99
N ALA A 120 5.49 18.38 -6.78
CA ALA A 120 5.78 16.96 -6.60
C ALA A 120 4.63 16.07 -7.09
N LEU A 121 3.36 16.44 -6.84
CA LEU A 121 2.19 15.73 -7.35
C LEU A 121 2.06 15.81 -8.88
N LEU A 122 2.38 16.95 -9.49
CA LEU A 122 2.42 17.09 -10.95
C LEU A 122 3.48 16.19 -11.57
N LEU A 123 4.69 16.18 -11.02
CA LEU A 123 5.77 15.31 -11.49
C LEU A 123 5.44 13.82 -11.30
N ALA A 124 4.84 13.46 -10.17
CA ALA A 124 4.37 12.10 -9.92
C ALA A 124 3.27 11.68 -10.92
N THR A 125 2.33 12.58 -11.23
CA THR A 125 1.28 12.34 -12.24
C THR A 125 1.89 12.17 -13.63
N ALA A 126 2.85 13.01 -14.00
CA ALA A 126 3.57 12.87 -15.28
C ALA A 126 4.32 11.53 -15.37
N ALA A 127 4.98 11.10 -14.29
CA ALA A 127 5.64 9.79 -14.22
C ALA A 127 4.63 8.64 -14.36
N ILE A 128 3.47 8.71 -13.70
CA ILE A 128 2.40 7.70 -13.84
C ILE A 128 1.90 7.63 -15.28
N LEU A 129 1.64 8.77 -15.93
CA LEU A 129 1.19 8.83 -17.31
C LEU A 129 2.23 8.27 -18.29
N ALA A 130 3.50 8.62 -18.10
CA ALA A 130 4.59 8.06 -18.89
C ALA A 130 4.73 6.54 -18.69
N GLY A 131 4.67 6.07 -17.44
CA GLY A 131 4.64 4.63 -17.14
C GLY A 131 3.44 3.93 -17.78
N SER A 132 2.27 4.58 -17.79
CA SER A 132 1.04 4.06 -18.40
C SER A 132 1.14 3.96 -19.92
N HIS A 133 1.86 4.86 -20.57
CA HIS A 133 2.13 4.78 -22.01
C HIS A 133 2.91 3.50 -22.36
N PHE A 134 4.02 3.22 -21.67
CA PHE A 134 4.77 1.97 -21.86
C PHE A 134 3.93 0.73 -21.52
N GLY A 135 3.10 0.80 -20.49
CA GLY A 135 2.15 -0.28 -20.16
C GLY A 135 1.12 -0.50 -21.27
N GLY A 136 0.65 0.57 -21.90
CA GLY A 136 -0.22 0.53 -23.07
C GLY A 136 0.45 -0.12 -24.28
N GLU A 137 1.70 0.20 -24.59
CA GLU A 137 2.46 -0.47 -25.66
C GLU A 137 2.59 -1.98 -25.40
N LEU A 138 2.92 -2.37 -24.17
CA LEU A 138 2.98 -3.79 -23.79
C LEU A 138 1.64 -4.52 -24.01
N VAL A 139 0.52 -3.87 -23.72
CA VAL A 139 -0.79 -4.51 -23.91
C VAL A 139 -1.27 -4.46 -25.35
N TYR A 140 -1.26 -3.29 -25.98
CA TYR A 140 -1.88 -3.06 -27.28
C TYR A 140 -0.99 -3.48 -28.46
N GLU A 141 0.33 -3.35 -28.35
CA GLU A 141 1.25 -3.68 -29.44
C GLU A 141 1.76 -5.12 -29.32
N SER A 142 2.20 -5.54 -28.12
CA SER A 142 2.74 -6.89 -27.94
C SER A 142 1.72 -7.92 -27.44
N GLY A 143 0.54 -7.49 -26.99
CA GLY A 143 -0.48 -8.40 -26.44
C GLY A 143 -0.09 -9.01 -25.09
N LEU A 144 0.95 -8.48 -24.45
CA LEU A 144 1.48 -8.98 -23.19
C LEU A 144 0.42 -8.80 -22.09
N GLY A 145 0.16 -9.86 -21.33
CA GLY A 145 -0.83 -9.81 -20.25
C GLY A 145 -2.29 -9.96 -20.68
N VAL A 146 -2.60 -10.02 -21.99
CA VAL A 146 -3.98 -10.19 -22.50
C VAL A 146 -4.14 -11.41 -23.40
N ARG A 147 -3.10 -11.83 -24.15
CA ARG A 147 -3.16 -13.03 -24.99
C ARG A 147 -3.53 -14.25 -24.14
N GLN A 148 -4.67 -14.85 -24.47
CA GLN A 148 -5.11 -16.12 -23.90
C GLN A 148 -4.18 -17.22 -24.40
N GLN A 149 -3.21 -17.61 -23.59
CA GLN A 149 -2.56 -18.89 -23.75
C GLN A 149 -3.31 -19.87 -22.85
N GLY A 150 -3.80 -20.99 -23.39
CA GLY A 150 -4.22 -22.16 -22.60
C GLY A 150 -5.53 -22.10 -21.79
N LEU A 151 -6.44 -21.13 -22.00
CA LEU A 151 -7.73 -21.11 -21.30
C LEU A 151 -8.68 -22.26 -21.67
N ASP A 152 -8.44 -22.96 -22.78
CA ASP A 152 -9.26 -24.09 -23.19
C ASP A 152 -9.06 -25.33 -22.31
N GLU A 153 -8.02 -25.38 -21.45
CA GLU A 153 -7.68 -26.55 -20.62
C GLU A 153 -8.06 -26.43 -19.13
N ALA A 154 -8.38 -25.23 -18.63
CA ALA A 154 -8.67 -25.01 -17.21
C ALA A 154 -10.16 -25.14 -16.83
N SER A 155 -10.96 -25.90 -17.60
CA SER A 155 -12.38 -26.16 -17.32
C SER A 155 -12.58 -27.23 -16.24
N GLY A 156 -12.00 -27.02 -15.06
CA GLY A 156 -12.35 -27.82 -13.89
C GLY A 156 -13.81 -27.56 -13.50
N ASP A 157 -14.63 -28.60 -13.46
CA ASP A 157 -16.02 -28.50 -13.01
C ASP A 157 -16.08 -28.27 -11.49
N GLY A 158 -16.29 -27.04 -11.05
CA GLY A 158 -16.50 -26.74 -9.63
C GLY A 158 -16.42 -25.25 -9.27
N TRP A 159 -17.02 -24.88 -8.14
CA TRP A 159 -16.97 -23.49 -7.64
C TRP A 159 -15.56 -23.06 -7.26
N ARG A 160 -14.68 -24.00 -6.85
CA ARG A 160 -13.28 -23.72 -6.51
C ARG A 160 -12.46 -23.32 -7.72
N ALA A 161 -12.56 -24.08 -8.82
CA ALA A 161 -11.88 -23.74 -10.08
C ALA A 161 -12.33 -22.36 -10.57
N LYS A 162 -13.64 -22.06 -10.51
CA LYS A 162 -14.18 -20.72 -10.82
C LYS A 162 -13.64 -19.63 -9.89
N LEU A 163 -13.49 -19.91 -8.59
CA LEU A 163 -12.93 -18.95 -7.63
C LEU A 163 -11.45 -18.68 -7.91
N LEU A 164 -10.64 -19.71 -8.12
CA LEU A 164 -9.22 -19.60 -8.43
C LEU A 164 -9.01 -18.87 -9.77
N ALA A 165 -9.89 -19.11 -10.74
CA ALA A 165 -9.90 -18.41 -12.02
C ALA A 165 -10.33 -16.94 -11.92
N VAL A 166 -10.81 -16.43 -10.78
CA VAL A 166 -11.18 -15.01 -10.63
C VAL A 166 -10.30 -14.31 -9.60
N ALA A 167 -9.88 -15.04 -8.59
CA ALA A 167 -9.14 -14.54 -7.44
C ALA A 167 -8.01 -15.52 -7.09
N PRO A 168 -6.95 -15.62 -7.93
CA PRO A 168 -5.79 -16.43 -7.61
C PRO A 168 -5.23 -16.03 -6.23
N PRO A 169 -4.97 -16.97 -5.31
CA PRO A 169 -4.59 -16.65 -3.93
C PRO A 169 -3.39 -15.72 -3.84
N THR A 170 -2.40 -15.93 -4.71
CA THR A 170 -1.19 -15.11 -4.80
C THR A 170 -1.49 -13.68 -5.22
N GLN A 171 -2.31 -13.48 -6.26
CA GLN A 171 -2.74 -12.15 -6.68
C GLN A 171 -3.51 -11.43 -5.57
N VAL A 172 -4.46 -12.12 -4.93
CA VAL A 172 -5.24 -11.58 -3.82
C VAL A 172 -4.34 -11.14 -2.67
N HIS A 173 -3.38 -11.96 -2.29
CA HIS A 173 -2.41 -11.62 -1.25
C HIS A 173 -1.59 -10.38 -1.61
N VAL A 174 -1.03 -10.32 -2.82
CA VAL A 174 -0.17 -9.22 -3.25
C VAL A 174 -0.97 -7.91 -3.34
N ILE A 175 -2.22 -7.94 -3.81
CA ILE A 175 -3.13 -6.78 -3.82
C ILE A 175 -3.38 -6.27 -2.40
N PHE A 176 -3.77 -7.14 -1.48
CA PHE A 176 -4.00 -6.75 -0.08
C PHE A 176 -2.70 -6.34 0.62
N ALA A 177 -1.56 -6.92 0.28
CA ALA A 177 -0.25 -6.50 0.77
C ALA A 177 0.09 -5.07 0.31
N GLY A 178 -0.22 -4.71 -0.93
CA GLY A 178 -0.10 -3.33 -1.43
C GLY A 178 -0.99 -2.35 -0.68
N LEU A 179 -2.23 -2.72 -0.39
CA LEU A 179 -3.13 -1.90 0.44
C LEU A 179 -2.60 -1.77 1.88
N ALA A 180 -2.18 -2.87 2.51
CA ALA A 180 -1.62 -2.88 3.86
C ALA A 180 -0.36 -1.99 3.95
N PHE A 181 0.51 -2.06 2.94
CA PHE A 181 1.67 -1.21 2.79
C PHE A 181 1.29 0.27 2.72
N ALA A 182 0.29 0.64 1.91
CA ALA A 182 -0.18 2.02 1.82
C ALA A 182 -0.72 2.53 3.16
N MET A 183 -1.51 1.72 3.86
CA MET A 183 -2.04 2.05 5.18
C MET A 183 -0.93 2.20 6.23
N ALA A 184 0.09 1.35 6.19
CA ALA A 184 1.25 1.47 7.07
C ALA A 184 2.03 2.77 6.82
N ILE A 185 2.22 3.18 5.57
CA ILE A 185 2.86 4.48 5.24
C ILE A 185 2.01 5.68 5.69
N LEU A 186 0.68 5.60 5.62
CA LEU A 186 -0.21 6.67 6.07
C LEU A 186 -0.26 6.80 7.60
N ALA A 187 -0.02 5.72 8.34
CA ALA A 187 -0.19 5.66 9.79
C ALA A 187 0.64 6.70 10.57
N PRO A 188 1.95 6.91 10.29
CA PRO A 188 2.72 7.98 10.93
C PRO A 188 2.14 9.38 10.73
N GLY A 189 1.63 9.68 9.53
CA GLY A 189 1.00 10.97 9.23
C GLY A 189 -0.26 11.19 10.05
N ILE A 190 -1.13 10.19 10.12
CA ILE A 190 -2.38 10.25 10.91
C ILE A 190 -2.09 10.33 12.40
N ALA A 191 -1.14 9.53 12.90
CA ALA A 191 -0.70 9.58 14.30
C ALA A 191 -0.13 10.95 14.67
N SER A 192 0.70 11.54 13.80
CA SER A 192 1.27 12.88 14.01
C SER A 192 0.18 13.95 14.13
N ARG A 193 -0.82 13.93 13.24
CA ARG A 193 -1.96 14.85 13.29
C ARG A 193 -2.77 14.68 14.58
N ALA A 194 -3.03 13.44 14.99
CA ALA A 194 -3.76 13.12 16.21
C ALA A 194 -3.06 13.64 17.48
N MET A 195 -1.73 13.50 17.56
CA MET A 195 -0.94 14.00 18.69
C MET A 195 -0.97 15.53 18.78
N ARG A 196 -0.86 16.23 17.64
CA ARG A 196 -0.90 17.70 17.60
C ARG A 196 -2.25 18.26 18.07
N GLN A 197 -3.34 17.74 17.53
CA GLN A 197 -4.69 18.18 17.91
C GLN A 197 -4.97 18.02 19.41
N ARG A 198 -4.43 16.97 20.04
CA ARG A 198 -4.55 16.78 21.50
C ARG A 198 -3.68 17.74 22.30
N ALA A 199 -2.46 18.01 21.83
CA ALA A 199 -1.57 18.94 22.51
C ALA A 199 -2.19 20.35 22.60
N ASP A 200 -2.88 20.79 21.55
CA ASP A 200 -3.56 22.09 21.51
C ASP A 200 -4.77 22.17 22.46
N THR A 201 -5.40 21.04 22.79
CA THR A 201 -6.58 21.00 23.70
C THR A 201 -6.19 21.11 25.19
N ILE A 202 -4.96 20.73 25.57
CA ILE A 202 -4.54 20.60 26.98
C ILE A 202 -3.71 21.83 27.40
N ASN A 203 -3.99 23.04 26.91
CA ASN A 203 -3.34 24.25 27.42
C ASN A 203 -4.16 24.81 28.60
N PRO A 204 -3.76 24.55 29.87
CA PRO A 204 -4.53 24.96 31.04
C PRO A 204 -4.26 26.43 31.43
N PHE A 205 -3.30 27.07 30.75
CA PHE A 205 -2.82 28.42 31.02
C PHE A 205 -3.18 29.36 29.88
N ASP A 206 -4.42 29.30 29.39
CA ASP A 206 -4.99 30.42 28.63
C ASP A 206 -5.83 31.29 29.57
N PRO A 207 -5.20 32.19 30.38
CA PRO A 207 -5.87 33.01 31.38
C PRO A 207 -6.77 34.11 30.77
N HIS A 208 -7.00 34.12 29.45
CA HIS A 208 -7.74 35.17 28.75
C HIS A 208 -9.23 34.91 28.49
N SER A 209 -9.84 33.85 29.06
CA SER A 209 -11.28 33.58 28.85
C SER A 209 -12.23 34.14 29.93
N THR A 210 -11.85 35.23 30.60
CA THR A 210 -12.75 35.93 31.55
C THR A 210 -13.89 36.71 30.88
N GLU A 211 -14.02 36.72 29.55
CA GLU A 211 -15.03 37.54 28.87
C GLU A 211 -16.04 36.72 28.05
N THR A 212 -17.28 36.80 28.53
CA THR A 212 -18.54 36.83 27.77
C THR A 212 -19.03 35.52 27.15
N TYR A 213 -19.85 34.81 27.93
CA TYR A 213 -20.82 33.84 27.48
C TYR A 213 -21.81 34.50 26.50
N SER A 214 -22.05 33.93 25.31
CA SER A 214 -23.38 33.77 24.67
C SER A 214 -23.30 33.41 23.18
N GLU A 215 -22.90 32.18 22.86
CA GLU A 215 -23.58 31.40 21.82
C GLU A 215 -23.63 29.94 22.32
N PRO A 216 -24.70 29.17 22.05
CA PRO A 216 -24.71 27.74 22.33
C PRO A 216 -23.61 27.12 21.49
N ALA A 217 -22.47 26.86 22.13
CA ALA A 217 -21.31 26.26 21.52
C ALA A 217 -21.77 24.96 20.85
N VAL A 218 -21.83 25.00 19.51
CA VAL A 218 -21.93 23.78 18.70
C VAL A 218 -20.77 22.92 19.19
N THR A 219 -21.10 21.88 19.96
CA THR A 219 -20.09 21.07 20.63
C THR A 219 -19.27 20.47 19.50
N PRO A 220 -18.02 20.92 19.27
CA PRO A 220 -17.27 20.45 18.12
C PRO A 220 -17.16 18.94 18.30
N ALA A 221 -17.72 18.19 17.34
CA ALA A 221 -17.75 16.73 17.39
C ALA A 221 -16.37 16.22 17.81
N ALA A 222 -16.35 15.47 18.92
CA ALA A 222 -15.10 15.19 19.62
C ALA A 222 -14.08 14.62 18.62
N PRO A 223 -12.86 15.18 18.49
CA PRO A 223 -11.87 14.81 17.48
C PRO A 223 -11.39 13.34 17.54
N THR A 224 -11.97 12.53 18.43
CA THR A 224 -11.58 11.17 18.74
C THR A 224 -12.15 10.09 17.83
N GLU A 225 -13.17 10.36 17.01
CA GLU A 225 -13.81 9.31 16.20
C GLU A 225 -13.02 8.96 14.93
N ARG A 226 -12.44 9.96 14.24
CA ARG A 226 -11.78 9.76 12.93
C ARG A 226 -10.54 8.87 13.00
N THR A 227 -9.76 8.95 14.08
CA THR A 227 -8.54 8.15 14.25
C THR A 227 -8.83 6.69 14.56
N ARG A 228 -9.97 6.40 15.22
CA ARG A 228 -10.40 5.02 15.49
C ARG A 228 -10.75 4.28 14.20
N GLY A 229 -11.50 4.95 13.31
CA GLY A 229 -11.88 4.39 12.01
C GLY A 229 -10.66 3.94 11.20
N PHE A 230 -9.63 4.79 11.11
CA PHE A 230 -8.40 4.44 10.40
C PHE A 230 -7.70 3.20 10.98
N GLY A 231 -7.57 3.11 12.31
CA GLY A 231 -6.93 1.95 12.95
C GLY A 231 -7.64 0.63 12.67
N VAL A 232 -8.98 0.64 12.70
CA VAL A 232 -9.80 -0.54 12.36
C VAL A 232 -9.61 -0.93 10.90
N VAL A 233 -9.67 0.03 9.97
CA VAL A 233 -9.48 -0.25 8.54
C VAL A 233 -8.09 -0.80 8.26
N THR A 234 -7.03 -0.20 8.81
CA THR A 234 -5.65 -0.70 8.68
C THR A 234 -5.54 -2.13 9.19
N PHE A 235 -6.09 -2.42 10.38
CA PHE A 235 -6.09 -3.77 10.94
C PHE A 235 -6.79 -4.78 10.03
N LEU A 236 -7.99 -4.44 9.54
CA LEU A 236 -8.77 -5.33 8.67
C LEU A 236 -8.05 -5.60 7.34
N VAL A 237 -7.49 -4.58 6.70
CA VAL A 237 -6.74 -4.73 5.45
C VAL A 237 -5.51 -5.61 5.63
N THR A 238 -4.73 -5.39 6.68
CA THR A 238 -3.54 -6.22 6.98
C THR A 238 -3.93 -7.65 7.35
N LEU A 239 -5.04 -7.83 8.08
CA LEU A 239 -5.57 -9.16 8.38
C LEU A 239 -5.99 -9.90 7.11
N LEU A 240 -6.65 -9.23 6.16
CA LEU A 240 -7.00 -9.82 4.87
C LEU A 240 -5.76 -10.23 4.07
N ALA A 241 -4.70 -9.42 4.07
CA ALA A 241 -3.42 -9.79 3.46
C ALA A 241 -2.82 -11.06 4.10
N ALA A 242 -2.85 -11.15 5.43
CA ALA A 242 -2.35 -12.31 6.16
C ALA A 242 -3.19 -13.58 5.90
N LEU A 243 -4.52 -13.46 5.86
CA LEU A 243 -5.42 -14.57 5.54
C LEU A 243 -5.23 -15.06 4.09
N ALA A 244 -5.02 -14.15 3.15
CA ALA A 244 -4.67 -14.51 1.78
C ALA A 244 -3.30 -15.21 1.69
N GLY A 245 -2.32 -14.77 2.48
CA GLY A 245 -1.02 -15.46 2.58
C GLY A 245 -1.14 -16.86 3.19
N PHE A 246 -2.01 -17.02 4.19
CA PHE A 246 -2.35 -18.31 4.76
C PHE A 246 -3.04 -19.23 3.75
N TRP A 247 -3.92 -18.69 2.90
CA TRP A 247 -4.55 -19.44 1.81
C TRP A 247 -3.53 -19.96 0.80
N ILE A 248 -2.53 -19.16 0.42
CA ILE A 248 -1.43 -19.62 -0.46
C ILE A 248 -0.71 -20.81 0.18
N LEU A 249 -0.37 -20.72 1.47
CA LEU A 249 0.34 -21.78 2.17
C LEU A 249 -0.47 -23.05 2.34
N ALA A 250 -1.79 -22.93 2.53
CA ALA A 250 -2.68 -24.08 2.72
C ALA A 250 -2.72 -24.99 1.49
N GLY A 251 -2.52 -24.41 0.30
CA GLY A 251 -2.61 -25.12 -0.97
C GLY A 251 -3.96 -25.85 -1.12
N GLU A 252 -3.92 -27.03 -1.73
CA GLU A 252 -5.12 -27.85 -1.94
C GLU A 252 -5.50 -28.69 -0.71
N ASP A 253 -4.53 -29.13 0.09
CA ASP A 253 -4.72 -30.28 0.99
C ASP A 253 -4.54 -30.03 2.49
N SER A 254 -4.09 -28.84 2.92
CA SER A 254 -3.72 -28.67 4.34
C SER A 254 -4.10 -27.33 4.96
N TRP A 255 -5.37 -27.21 5.35
CA TRP A 255 -5.84 -26.16 6.26
C TRP A 255 -5.50 -26.41 7.73
N ARG A 256 -4.67 -27.42 8.02
CA ARG A 256 -4.27 -27.80 9.38
C ARG A 256 -3.18 -26.85 9.87
N PRO A 257 -3.41 -26.05 10.93
CA PRO A 257 -2.43 -25.07 11.40
C PRO A 257 -1.07 -25.65 11.75
N SER A 258 -1.02 -26.87 12.26
CA SER A 258 0.23 -27.57 12.57
C SER A 258 1.05 -27.90 11.32
N ALA A 259 0.41 -28.33 10.23
CA ALA A 259 1.08 -28.64 8.98
C ALA A 259 1.67 -27.37 8.36
N LEU A 260 0.92 -26.26 8.39
CA LEU A 260 1.38 -24.97 7.89
C LEU A 260 2.54 -24.43 8.71
N TRP A 261 2.47 -24.55 10.04
CA TRP A 261 3.59 -24.19 10.90
C TRP A 261 4.85 -25.01 10.59
N HIS A 262 4.71 -26.32 10.34
CA HIS A 262 5.83 -27.15 9.91
C HIS A 262 6.37 -26.67 8.55
N ALA A 263 5.53 -26.39 7.56
CA ALA A 263 5.97 -25.87 6.27
C ALA A 263 6.78 -24.57 6.38
N ILE A 264 6.39 -23.68 7.31
CA ILE A 264 7.09 -22.41 7.56
C ILE A 264 8.43 -22.62 8.30
N THR A 265 8.47 -23.59 9.22
CA THR A 265 9.60 -23.79 10.16
C THR A 265 10.52 -24.96 9.83
N ASP A 266 10.22 -25.75 8.80
CA ASP A 266 11.01 -26.92 8.43
C ASP A 266 12.41 -26.52 7.98
N ARG A 267 13.40 -26.91 8.79
CA ARG A 267 14.81 -26.64 8.55
C ARG A 267 15.40 -27.49 7.43
N GLN A 268 14.81 -28.66 7.16
CA GLN A 268 15.28 -29.54 6.09
C GLN A 268 15.09 -28.85 4.74
N MET A 269 13.97 -28.14 4.56
CA MET A 269 13.73 -27.36 3.34
C MET A 269 14.71 -26.19 3.18
N ASN A 270 15.28 -25.62 4.26
CA ASN A 270 16.14 -24.44 4.20
C ASN A 270 17.64 -24.71 4.43
N SER A 271 18.13 -25.87 3.98
CA SER A 271 19.56 -26.22 4.09
C SER A 271 20.11 -26.11 5.53
N GLY A 272 19.27 -26.39 6.54
CA GLY A 272 19.63 -26.32 7.96
C GLY A 272 19.61 -24.93 8.60
N ARG A 273 19.26 -23.86 7.88
CA ARG A 273 19.15 -22.51 8.45
C ARG A 273 17.91 -22.37 9.32
N TRP A 274 18.05 -21.69 10.47
CA TRP A 274 16.97 -21.49 11.44
C TRP A 274 15.91 -20.48 11.00
N LEU A 275 16.29 -19.50 10.17
CA LEU A 275 15.39 -18.44 9.67
C LEU A 275 15.14 -18.65 8.18
N THR A 276 13.97 -19.16 7.83
CA THR A 276 13.50 -19.28 6.44
C THR A 276 13.00 -17.93 5.93
N ARG A 277 13.01 -17.71 4.61
CA ARG A 277 12.41 -16.50 4.00
C ARG A 277 10.93 -16.38 4.37
N LEU A 278 10.23 -17.51 4.36
CA LEU A 278 8.82 -17.57 4.71
C LEU A 278 8.58 -17.23 6.19
N LEU A 279 9.39 -17.76 7.11
CA LEU A 279 9.31 -17.43 8.54
C LEU A 279 9.64 -15.95 8.78
N ALA A 280 10.68 -15.43 8.14
CA ALA A 280 11.02 -14.01 8.22
C ALA A 280 9.87 -13.13 7.69
N HIS A 281 9.26 -13.50 6.55
CA HIS A 281 8.14 -12.78 5.95
C HIS A 281 6.89 -12.81 6.83
N LEU A 282 6.64 -13.92 7.53
CA LEU A 282 5.57 -14.03 8.51
C LEU A 282 5.80 -13.12 9.73
N ILE A 283 7.01 -13.15 10.30
CA ILE A 283 7.37 -12.34 11.48
C ILE A 283 7.28 -10.85 11.16
N VAL A 284 7.88 -10.43 10.04
CA VAL A 284 7.85 -9.04 9.60
C VAL A 284 6.42 -8.63 9.21
N GLY A 285 5.66 -9.50 8.55
CA GLY A 285 4.24 -9.27 8.25
C GLY A 285 3.40 -9.04 9.51
N ALA A 286 3.60 -9.84 10.57
CA ALA A 286 2.94 -9.63 11.86
C ALA A 286 3.31 -8.28 12.49
N SER A 287 4.56 -7.82 12.32
CA SER A 287 4.96 -6.49 12.81
C SER A 287 4.24 -5.35 12.09
N LEU A 288 3.89 -5.50 10.80
CA LEU A 288 3.07 -4.53 10.06
C LEU A 288 1.62 -4.44 10.55
N LEU A 289 1.13 -5.47 11.24
CA LEU A 289 -0.17 -5.42 11.92
C LEU A 289 -0.05 -4.67 13.26
N LEU A 290 0.98 -4.99 14.05
CA LEU A 290 1.11 -4.52 15.42
C LEU A 290 1.61 -3.07 15.52
N LEU A 291 2.59 -2.67 14.69
CA LEU A 291 3.23 -1.36 14.79
C LEU A 291 2.28 -0.18 14.47
N PRO A 292 1.44 -0.21 13.42
CA PRO A 292 0.47 0.86 13.18
C PRO A 292 -0.57 0.98 14.30
N VAL A 293 -1.04 -0.14 14.84
CA VAL A 293 -1.96 -0.16 15.99
C VAL A 293 -1.28 0.45 17.20
N ALA A 294 -0.06 0.03 17.53
CA ALA A 294 0.73 0.62 18.61
C ALA A 294 0.92 2.14 18.43
N LEU A 295 1.30 2.60 17.24
CA LEU A 295 1.42 4.03 16.92
C LEU A 295 0.14 4.81 17.23
N LEU A 296 -1.02 4.29 16.82
CA LEU A 296 -2.32 4.94 17.07
C LEU A 296 -2.70 4.92 18.55
N LEU A 297 -2.43 3.84 19.26
CA LEU A 297 -2.64 3.70 20.69
C LEU A 297 -1.76 4.67 21.49
N PHE A 298 -0.48 4.78 21.15
CA PHE A 298 0.43 5.73 21.80
C PHE A 298 0.11 7.18 21.46
N ALA A 299 -0.28 7.47 20.22
CA ALA A 299 -0.77 8.79 19.83
C ALA A 299 -2.01 9.21 20.64
N ARG A 300 -2.82 8.24 21.08
CA ARG A 300 -3.97 8.46 21.94
C ARG A 300 -3.58 8.72 23.39
N TRP A 301 -2.75 7.88 23.99
CA TRP A 301 -2.50 7.93 25.43
C TRP A 301 -1.30 8.78 25.86
N LEU A 302 -0.31 8.95 24.99
CA LEU A 302 0.94 9.65 25.28
C LEU A 302 1.25 10.72 24.22
N PRO A 303 0.41 11.76 24.05
CA PRO A 303 0.57 12.76 22.98
C PRO A 303 1.87 13.57 23.07
N ARG A 304 2.57 13.54 24.22
CA ARG A 304 3.86 14.22 24.43
C ARG A 304 5.07 13.33 24.15
N ALA A 305 4.90 12.02 23.95
CA ALA A 305 5.99 11.06 23.73
C ALA A 305 6.53 11.09 22.28
N ARG A 306 7.05 12.24 21.84
CA ARG A 306 7.56 12.44 20.47
C ARG A 306 8.69 11.47 20.11
N ALA A 307 9.56 11.15 21.06
CA ALA A 307 10.65 10.19 20.86
C ALA A 307 10.11 8.78 20.57
N LEU A 308 9.11 8.33 21.34
CA LEU A 308 8.47 7.03 21.12
C LEU A 308 7.75 6.96 19.76
N TRP A 309 7.02 8.03 19.39
CA TRP A 309 6.40 8.12 18.06
C TRP A 309 7.44 8.02 16.94
N LEU A 310 8.58 8.70 17.08
CA LEU A 310 9.66 8.64 16.10
C LEU A 310 10.25 7.23 16.01
N ILE A 311 10.55 6.59 17.15
CA ILE A 311 11.08 5.23 17.21
C ILE A 311 10.12 4.25 16.51
N LEU A 312 8.83 4.28 16.87
CA LEU A 312 7.83 3.39 16.29
C LEU A 312 7.61 3.64 14.79
N SER A 313 7.67 4.90 14.35
CA SER A 313 7.57 5.24 12.92
C SER A 313 8.79 4.74 12.14
N THR A 314 9.99 4.86 12.71
CA THR A 314 11.22 4.31 12.12
C THR A 314 11.18 2.79 12.06
N LEU A 315 10.76 2.12 13.14
CA LEU A 315 10.59 0.67 13.16
C LEU A 315 9.57 0.20 12.11
N LEU A 316 8.46 0.95 11.95
CA LEU A 316 7.48 0.65 10.92
C LEU A 316 8.07 0.80 9.52
N ALA A 317 8.85 1.85 9.26
CA ALA A 317 9.53 2.02 7.97
C ALA A 317 10.52 0.88 7.67
N ILE A 318 11.28 0.42 8.68
CA ILE A 318 12.18 -0.73 8.54
C ILE A 318 11.39 -2.01 8.26
N ALA A 319 10.31 -2.26 8.99
CA ALA A 319 9.45 -3.41 8.79
C ALA A 319 8.82 -3.42 7.38
N ILE A 320 8.39 -2.27 6.90
CA ILE A 320 7.87 -2.09 5.54
C ILE A 320 8.94 -2.48 4.50
N ALA A 321 10.14 -1.93 4.61
CA ALA A 321 11.23 -2.22 3.67
C ALA A 321 11.63 -3.70 3.70
N ALA A 322 11.73 -4.29 4.89
CA ALA A 322 12.01 -5.71 5.06
C ALA A 322 10.91 -6.60 4.47
N GLN A 323 9.63 -6.24 4.64
CA GLN A 323 8.52 -7.02 4.09
C GLN A 323 8.51 -7.00 2.58
N VAL A 324 8.73 -5.83 1.96
CA VAL A 324 8.82 -5.70 0.51
C VAL A 324 9.99 -6.52 -0.03
N TRP A 325 11.17 -6.39 0.59
CA TRP A 325 12.34 -7.17 0.20
C TRP A 325 12.10 -8.68 0.28
N LEU A 326 11.56 -9.17 1.39
CA LEU A 326 11.25 -10.58 1.58
C LEU A 326 10.18 -11.06 0.59
N GLY A 327 9.14 -10.26 0.34
CA GLY A 327 8.12 -10.56 -0.67
C GLY A 327 8.72 -10.67 -2.07
N VAL A 328 9.62 -9.76 -2.45
CA VAL A 328 10.36 -9.80 -3.71
C VAL A 328 11.22 -11.06 -3.81
N LEU A 329 11.97 -11.41 -2.76
CA LEU A 329 12.74 -12.67 -2.76
C LEU A 329 11.84 -13.90 -2.90
N LEU A 330 10.73 -13.96 -2.18
CA LEU A 330 9.79 -15.09 -2.26
C LEU A 330 9.19 -15.23 -3.66
N LEU A 331 8.85 -14.11 -4.29
CA LEU A 331 8.20 -14.07 -5.58
C LEU A 331 9.17 -14.38 -6.74
N PHE A 332 10.40 -13.87 -6.67
CA PHE A 332 11.37 -13.99 -7.78
C PHE A 332 12.36 -15.14 -7.62
N ASP A 333 12.64 -15.59 -6.40
CA ASP A 333 13.71 -16.54 -6.09
C ASP A 333 13.26 -17.64 -5.10
N GLY A 334 11.96 -17.74 -4.87
CA GLY A 334 11.34 -18.81 -4.10
C GLY A 334 11.55 -18.72 -2.58
N SER A 335 11.00 -19.72 -1.89
CA SER A 335 11.02 -19.83 -0.43
C SER A 335 12.36 -20.25 0.16
N LEU A 336 13.23 -20.84 -0.66
CA LEU A 336 14.54 -21.33 -0.28
C LEU A 336 15.59 -20.22 -0.44
N GLY A 337 16.57 -20.17 0.46
CA GLY A 337 17.67 -19.20 0.35
C GLY A 337 17.89 -18.38 1.60
N GLY A 338 18.91 -17.50 1.54
CA GLY A 338 19.16 -16.53 2.60
C GLY A 338 18.14 -15.40 2.58
N VAL A 339 17.88 -14.77 3.72
CA VAL A 339 16.94 -13.63 3.82
C VAL A 339 17.52 -12.31 3.29
N THR A 340 18.83 -12.24 3.02
CA THR A 340 19.53 -11.01 2.62
C THR A 340 20.09 -11.05 1.21
N LYS A 341 19.95 -12.17 0.48
CA LYS A 341 20.55 -12.34 -0.85
C LYS A 341 19.71 -13.27 -1.71
N TRP A 342 19.84 -13.06 -3.02
CA TRP A 342 19.39 -13.98 -4.06
C TRP A 342 20.17 -15.30 -4.00
N ASN A 343 19.56 -16.40 -4.44
CA ASN A 343 20.28 -17.63 -4.73
C ASN A 343 21.17 -17.42 -5.95
N ALA A 344 22.29 -18.16 -6.02
CA ALA A 344 23.08 -18.19 -7.23
C ALA A 344 22.27 -18.93 -8.32
N PRO A 345 22.32 -18.46 -9.59
CA PRO A 345 21.63 -19.09 -10.69
C PRO A 345 22.10 -20.52 -10.95
#